data_AF-A0AB40AK49-F1
#
_entry.id   AF-A0AB40AK49-F1
#
_cell.length_a   1.000
_cell.length_b   1.000
_cell.length_c   1.000
_cell.angle_alpha   90.00
_cell.angle_beta   90.00
_cell.angle_gamma   90.00
#
_symmetry.space_group_name_H-M   'P 1'
#
loop_
_entity.id
_entity.type
_entity.pdbx_description
1 polymer ?
#
loop_
_entity_poly.entity_id
_entity_poly.type
_entity_poly.pdbx_seq_one_letter_code
_entity_poly.pdbx_strand_id
1 'polypeptide(L)'
;MGDEYNELVHRAHSILQMAMARLEKEFVHLLVLYQQTLDPDHMSRFHSTEDYSMGDLSSCSSFEVHPIVGRMHSESSIEMDEFVIDLIHPSSVSDLKCVAEMMLKSNYDKECCKAYISVRKEALYKSFSVLCMERSSTDILQMDSGLFNSMIKRWNQAIKVFICVCLTNERSLCDLILGGYSPSARNSCFVEITKDIILKMLNFYGAVSTGSPKPEKLFRMLDMYEGLYNLIPELGSCVLTEC
;
A
#
# COMPACT_ATOMS: atom_id res chain seq x y z
N MET A 1 49.41 22.24 14.34
CA MET A 1 48.24 22.88 13.69
C MET A 1 47.48 21.90 12.79
N GLY A 2 48.13 21.02 12.02
CA GLY A 2 47.45 19.97 11.26
C GLY A 2 46.75 18.88 12.11
N ASP A 3 47.38 18.44 13.21
CA ASP A 3 46.81 17.36 14.03
C ASP A 3 45.56 17.78 14.81
N GLU A 4 45.55 18.99 15.38
CA GLU A 4 44.40 19.55 16.10
C GLU A 4 43.20 19.79 15.17
N TYR A 5 43.45 20.23 13.92
CA TYR A 5 42.41 20.37 12.90
C TYR A 5 41.80 19.01 12.51
N ASN A 6 42.62 17.98 12.35
CA ASN A 6 42.14 16.63 12.03
C ASN A 6 41.31 16.04 13.18
N GLU A 7 41.71 16.25 14.43
CA GLU A 7 40.95 15.82 15.60
C GLU A 7 39.56 16.48 15.67
N LEU A 8 39.49 17.79 15.39
CA LEU A 8 38.21 18.53 15.33
C LEU A 8 37.30 18.00 14.21
N VAL A 9 37.84 17.69 13.04
CA VAL A 9 37.06 17.11 11.92
C VAL A 9 36.52 15.73 12.29
N HIS A 10 37.34 14.86 12.89
CA HIS A 10 36.88 13.55 13.36
C HIS A 10 35.77 13.67 14.41
N ARG A 11 35.91 14.60 15.36
CA ARG A 11 34.90 14.85 16.39
C ARG A 11 33.59 15.36 15.79
N ALA A 12 33.67 16.32 14.86
CA ALA A 12 32.49 16.85 14.17
C ALA A 12 31.77 15.76 13.37
N HIS A 13 32.51 14.90 12.67
CA HIS A 13 31.95 13.77 11.92
C HIS A 13 31.25 12.76 12.85
N SER A 14 31.87 12.43 13.99
CA SER A 14 31.27 11.53 14.97
C SER A 14 29.97 12.09 15.57
N ILE A 15 29.93 13.39 15.87
CA ILE A 15 28.72 14.07 16.36
C ILE A 15 27.62 14.04 15.29
N LEU A 16 27.97 14.31 14.03
CA LEU A 16 27.02 14.24 12.92
C LEU A 16 26.43 12.84 12.78
N GLN A 17 27.25 11.79 12.77
CA GLN A 17 26.78 10.40 12.71
C GLN A 17 25.83 10.06 13.86
N MET A 18 26.16 10.49 15.08
CA MET A 18 25.30 10.27 16.25
C MET A 18 23.97 11.03 16.15
N ALA A 19 24.00 12.28 15.66
CA ALA A 19 22.79 13.07 15.43
C ALA A 19 21.89 12.43 14.37
N MET A 20 22.47 11.96 13.26
CA MET A 20 21.73 11.30 12.17
C MET A 20 21.16 9.95 12.60
N ALA A 21 21.90 9.15 13.37
CA ALA A 21 21.38 7.90 13.94
C ALA A 21 20.21 8.12 14.91
N ARG A 22 20.19 9.25 15.62
CA ARG A 22 19.02 9.63 16.44
C ARG A 22 17.86 10.07 15.57
N LEU A 23 18.13 10.87 14.53
CA LEU A 23 17.11 11.34 13.60
C LEU A 23 16.44 10.18 12.86
N GLU A 24 17.20 9.16 12.45
CA GLU A 24 16.67 7.93 11.85
C GLU A 24 15.72 7.19 12.82
N LYS A 25 16.07 7.09 14.10
CA LYS A 25 15.21 6.48 15.11
C LYS A 25 13.92 7.25 15.32
N GLU A 26 13.99 8.58 15.38
CA GLU A 26 12.81 9.43 15.46
C GLU A 26 11.94 9.30 14.21
N PHE A 27 12.55 9.24 13.02
CA PHE A 27 11.82 9.02 11.78
C PHE A 27 11.03 7.71 11.81
N VAL A 28 11.67 6.60 12.22
CA VAL A 28 11.01 5.30 12.41
C VAL A 28 9.90 5.40 13.44
N HIS A 29 10.16 6.04 14.58
CA HIS A 29 9.17 6.21 15.65
C HIS A 29 7.93 6.97 15.16
N LEU A 30 8.10 8.06 14.43
CA LEU A 30 6.99 8.82 13.85
C LEU A 30 6.22 7.99 12.81
N LEU A 31 6.92 7.24 11.94
CA LEU A 31 6.29 6.36 10.96
C LEU A 31 5.39 5.29 11.61
N VAL A 32 5.82 4.75 12.76
CA VAL A 32 5.05 3.75 13.52
C VAL A 32 3.91 4.41 14.29
N LEU A 33 4.17 5.53 14.98
CA LEU A 33 3.17 6.21 15.82
C LEU A 33 1.96 6.68 15.02
N TYR A 34 2.20 7.15 13.80
CA TYR A 34 1.15 7.70 12.95
C TYR A 34 0.53 6.67 12.03
N GLN A 35 0.97 5.41 12.08
CA GLN A 35 0.37 4.33 11.31
C GLN A 35 -1.07 4.11 11.77
N GLN A 36 -2.04 4.32 10.87
CA GLN A 36 -3.43 3.93 11.14
C GLN A 36 -3.60 2.44 10.86
N THR A 37 -4.16 1.72 11.83
CA THR A 37 -4.54 0.31 11.65
C THR A 37 -5.88 0.24 10.94
N LEU A 38 -5.97 -0.59 9.90
CA LEU A 38 -7.25 -1.01 9.33
C LEU A 38 -8.05 -1.73 10.41
N ASP A 39 -9.13 -1.10 10.91
CA ASP A 39 -10.03 -1.72 11.88
C ASP A 39 -10.77 -2.90 11.20
N PRO A 40 -10.78 -4.11 11.80
CA PRO A 40 -11.61 -5.23 11.37
C PRO A 40 -13.08 -4.87 11.14
N ASP A 41 -13.64 -3.89 11.86
CA ASP A 41 -15.06 -3.52 11.73
C ASP A 41 -15.37 -2.84 10.39
N HIS A 42 -14.43 -2.09 9.82
CA HIS A 42 -14.54 -1.57 8.44
C HIS A 42 -14.52 -2.69 7.39
N MET A 43 -14.05 -3.90 7.76
CA MET A 43 -14.02 -5.06 6.87
C MET A 43 -15.33 -5.82 6.79
N SER A 44 -16.17 -5.75 7.83
CA SER A 44 -17.54 -6.29 7.77
C SER A 44 -18.31 -5.69 6.58
N ARG A 45 -18.04 -4.43 6.22
CA ARG A 45 -18.63 -3.73 5.09
C ARG A 45 -18.11 -4.20 3.73
N PHE A 46 -16.86 -4.64 3.64
CA PHE A 46 -16.30 -5.28 2.43
C PHE A 46 -16.80 -6.71 2.23
N HIS A 47 -17.22 -7.39 3.30
CA HIS A 47 -17.73 -8.76 3.28
C HIS A 47 -19.26 -8.88 3.22
N SER A 48 -20.01 -7.81 3.52
CA SER A 48 -21.48 -7.81 3.56
C SER A 48 -22.16 -7.51 2.23
N THR A 49 -21.42 -7.16 1.17
CA THR A 49 -21.97 -6.89 -0.16
C THR A 49 -22.19 -8.19 -0.94
N GLU A 50 -22.99 -9.09 -0.37
CA GLU A 50 -23.63 -10.17 -1.10
C GLU A 50 -24.90 -9.58 -1.74
N ASP A 51 -25.05 -9.71 -3.06
CA ASP A 51 -26.24 -9.35 -3.87
C ASP A 51 -26.36 -7.96 -4.53
N TYR A 52 -25.38 -7.48 -5.32
CA TYR A 52 -25.76 -6.61 -6.47
C TYR A 52 -24.88 -6.87 -7.69
N SER A 53 -25.54 -6.89 -8.85
CA SER A 53 -25.00 -7.21 -10.17
C SER A 53 -23.77 -6.39 -10.55
N MET A 54 -22.87 -7.04 -11.26
CA MET A 54 -21.80 -6.47 -12.09
C MET A 54 -22.39 -5.31 -12.93
N GLY A 55 -21.94 -4.10 -12.68
CA GLY A 55 -22.44 -2.88 -13.29
C GLY A 55 -21.49 -1.72 -13.03
N ASP A 56 -20.54 -1.57 -13.96
CA ASP A 56 -19.84 -0.34 -14.33
C ASP A 56 -19.36 0.58 -13.19
N LEU A 57 -18.14 0.34 -12.72
CA LEU A 57 -17.40 1.29 -11.87
C LEU A 57 -16.14 1.74 -12.61
N SER A 58 -16.35 2.36 -13.76
CA SER A 58 -15.34 3.09 -14.53
C SER A 58 -15.37 4.57 -14.13
N SER A 59 -14.57 4.95 -13.13
CA SER A 59 -13.92 6.26 -12.97
C SER A 59 -13.49 6.49 -11.52
N CYS A 60 -12.20 6.37 -11.22
CA CYS A 60 -11.60 7.01 -10.06
C CYS A 60 -11.09 8.38 -10.53
N SER A 61 -11.88 9.44 -10.38
CA SER A 61 -11.44 10.80 -10.74
C SER A 61 -10.85 11.53 -9.53
N SER A 62 -9.90 12.41 -9.84
CA SER A 62 -9.05 13.20 -8.95
C SER A 62 -9.80 14.31 -8.19
N PHE A 63 -9.37 14.58 -6.96
CA PHE A 63 -9.77 15.70 -6.09
C PHE A 63 -9.81 17.07 -6.81
N GLU A 64 -10.98 17.71 -6.84
CA GLU A 64 -11.10 19.18 -6.84
C GLU A 64 -12.09 19.63 -5.74
N VAL A 65 -11.81 20.78 -5.12
CA VAL A 65 -12.42 21.26 -3.88
C VAL A 65 -13.51 22.32 -4.15
N HIS A 66 -14.55 22.34 -3.30
CA HIS A 66 -15.44 23.46 -2.87
C HIS A 66 -16.87 23.63 -3.50
N PRO A 67 -17.84 24.34 -2.86
CA PRO A 67 -18.80 23.83 -1.87
C PRO A 67 -20.33 23.96 -2.23
N ILE A 68 -21.14 23.10 -1.59
CA ILE A 68 -22.56 23.18 -1.13
C ILE A 68 -23.54 24.08 -1.91
N VAL A 69 -24.58 23.49 -2.54
CA VAL A 69 -26.04 23.74 -2.31
C VAL A 69 -26.90 22.66 -3.01
N GLY A 70 -27.70 21.92 -2.23
CA GLY A 70 -29.14 21.71 -2.47
C GLY A 70 -29.66 20.63 -3.44
N ARG A 71 -30.26 19.59 -2.83
CA ARG A 71 -31.55 18.94 -3.14
C ARG A 71 -31.56 17.64 -3.99
N MET A 72 -31.78 16.54 -3.24
CA MET A 72 -32.50 15.27 -3.50
C MET A 72 -32.81 14.88 -4.96
N HIS A 73 -32.26 13.74 -5.38
CA HIS A 73 -33.00 12.60 -5.92
C HIS A 73 -32.23 11.28 -5.69
N SER A 74 -32.99 10.21 -5.51
CA SER A 74 -32.62 8.89 -5.03
C SER A 74 -31.87 8.06 -6.07
N GLU A 75 -30.63 7.71 -5.80
CA GLU A 75 -29.92 6.51 -6.30
C GLU A 75 -28.73 6.29 -5.34
N SER A 76 -28.73 5.18 -4.59
CA SER A 76 -27.67 4.88 -3.62
C SER A 76 -26.45 4.32 -4.35
N SER A 77 -25.72 5.18 -5.05
CA SER A 77 -24.30 4.97 -5.30
C SER A 77 -23.61 4.89 -3.94
N ILE A 78 -23.04 3.74 -3.59
CA ILE A 78 -22.09 3.69 -2.48
C ILE A 78 -20.88 4.48 -2.99
N GLU A 79 -20.84 5.76 -2.60
CA GLU A 79 -19.70 6.64 -2.78
C GLU A 79 -18.50 5.95 -2.11
N MET A 80 -17.61 5.37 -2.94
CA MET A 80 -16.25 5.02 -2.51
C MET A 80 -15.42 6.29 -2.23
N ASP A 81 -16.03 7.47 -2.30
CA ASP A 81 -15.46 8.76 -1.94
C ASP A 81 -15.24 8.88 -0.41
N GLU A 82 -15.84 8.00 0.39
CA GLU A 82 -15.76 8.06 1.86
C GLU A 82 -14.74 7.07 2.49
N PHE A 83 -14.03 6.25 1.70
CA PHE A 83 -13.08 5.26 2.24
C PHE A 83 -11.62 5.67 2.03
N VAL A 84 -11.24 6.80 2.62
CA VAL A 84 -9.84 7.17 2.79
C VAL A 84 -9.26 6.34 3.94
N ILE A 85 -8.65 5.20 3.61
CA ILE A 85 -7.74 4.54 4.54
C ILE A 85 -6.45 5.36 4.53
N ASP A 86 -6.43 6.45 5.29
CA ASP A 86 -5.23 7.25 5.40
C ASP A 86 -4.23 6.48 6.25
N LEU A 87 -3.17 5.96 5.63
CA LEU A 87 -2.22 5.10 6.34
C LEU A 87 -1.37 5.89 7.35
N ILE A 88 -1.42 7.23 7.31
CA ILE A 88 -0.74 8.16 8.23
C ILE A 88 -1.65 9.35 8.56
N HIS A 89 -1.71 9.80 9.82
CA HIS A 89 -2.49 10.99 10.19
C HIS A 89 -2.00 12.26 9.45
N PRO A 90 -2.88 13.08 8.81
CA PRO A 90 -2.49 14.20 7.96
C PRO A 90 -1.58 15.24 8.63
N SER A 91 -1.78 15.51 9.92
CA SER A 91 -0.96 16.50 10.66
C SER A 91 0.50 16.07 10.79
N SER A 92 0.78 14.78 10.59
CA SER A 92 2.07 14.16 10.86
C SER A 92 2.94 13.98 9.62
N VAL A 93 2.34 14.08 8.44
CA VAL A 93 3.04 13.99 7.16
C VAL A 93 4.05 15.13 7.03
N SER A 94 3.72 16.33 7.57
CA SER A 94 4.61 17.48 7.60
C SER A 94 5.88 17.22 8.42
N ASP A 95 5.74 16.58 9.59
CA ASP A 95 6.88 16.27 10.47
C ASP A 95 7.78 15.21 9.83
N LEU A 96 7.18 14.14 9.28
CA LEU A 96 7.90 13.09 8.55
C LEU A 96 8.65 13.65 7.34
N LYS A 97 8.01 14.53 6.57
CA LYS A 97 8.65 15.22 5.44
C LYS A 97 9.81 16.11 5.91
N CYS A 98 9.64 16.86 6.99
CA CYS A 98 10.70 17.71 7.53
C CYS A 98 11.93 16.89 7.94
N VAL A 99 11.72 15.76 8.62
CA VAL A 99 12.79 14.84 9.01
C VAL A 99 13.48 14.23 7.78
N ALA A 100 12.72 13.75 6.80
CA ALA A 100 13.27 13.20 5.55
C ALA A 100 14.10 14.24 4.78
N GLU A 101 13.62 15.48 4.67
CA GLU A 101 14.37 16.57 4.03
C GLU A 101 15.66 16.93 4.78
N MET A 102 15.66 16.87 6.11
CA MET A 102 16.88 17.08 6.91
C MET A 102 17.90 15.97 6.69
N MET A 103 17.48 14.71 6.64
CA MET A 103 18.35 13.58 6.33
C MET A 103 18.91 13.68 4.90
N LEU A 104 18.08 14.06 3.93
CA LEU A 104 18.49 14.30 2.55
C LEU A 104 19.56 15.39 2.45
N LYS A 105 19.35 16.55 3.06
CA LYS A 105 20.33 17.67 3.08
C LYS A 105 21.66 17.30 3.74
N SER A 106 21.64 16.29 4.62
CA SER A 106 22.82 15.80 5.33
C SER A 106 23.57 14.69 4.57
N ASN A 107 23.10 14.29 3.38
CA ASN A 107 23.57 13.13 2.59
C ASN A 107 23.33 11.77 3.26
N TYR A 108 22.23 11.65 4.01
CA TYR A 108 21.73 10.40 4.62
C TYR A 108 20.45 9.92 3.92
N ASP A 109 20.39 10.12 2.60
CA ASP A 109 19.25 9.75 1.77
C ASP A 109 18.99 8.24 1.81
N LYS A 110 20.05 7.43 1.78
CA LYS A 110 19.95 5.96 1.76
C LYS A 110 19.45 5.39 3.08
N GLU A 111 19.92 5.92 4.19
CA GLU A 111 19.51 5.54 5.54
C GLU A 111 18.04 5.88 5.75
N CYS A 112 17.62 7.08 5.35
CA CYS A 112 16.22 7.50 5.39
C CYS A 112 15.32 6.58 4.54
N CYS A 113 15.71 6.28 3.29
CA CYS A 113 14.95 5.38 2.42
C CYS A 113 14.84 3.98 3.02
N LYS A 114 15.92 3.43 3.58
CA LYS A 114 15.90 2.11 4.24
C LYS A 114 14.97 2.08 5.44
N ALA A 115 15.02 3.11 6.29
CA ALA A 115 14.14 3.24 7.44
C ALA A 115 12.67 3.33 7.01
N TYR A 116 12.38 4.15 5.99
CA TYR A 116 11.04 4.27 5.39
C TYR A 116 10.54 2.92 4.87
N ILE A 117 11.32 2.27 4.01
CA ILE A 117 10.97 0.96 3.42
C ILE A 117 10.70 -0.07 4.51
N SER A 118 11.55 -0.15 5.55
CA SER A 118 11.40 -1.14 6.61
C SER A 118 10.04 -1.03 7.32
N VAL A 119 9.65 0.18 7.71
CA VAL A 119 8.39 0.40 8.45
C VAL A 119 7.19 0.23 7.52
N ARG A 120 7.22 0.85 6.35
CA ARG A 120 6.07 0.84 5.42
C ARG A 120 5.82 -0.54 4.82
N LYS A 121 6.87 -1.32 4.57
CA LYS A 121 6.74 -2.71 4.14
C LYS A 121 6.01 -3.57 5.16
N GLU A 122 6.36 -3.44 6.45
CA GLU A 122 5.67 -4.16 7.52
C GLU A 122 4.21 -3.69 7.64
N ALA A 123 3.97 -2.39 7.54
CA ALA A 123 2.63 -1.80 7.57
C ALA A 123 1.74 -2.32 6.44
N LEU A 124 2.23 -2.25 5.20
CA LEU A 124 1.50 -2.71 4.02
C LEU A 124 1.26 -4.22 4.06
N TYR A 125 2.23 -4.99 4.57
CA TYR A 125 2.07 -6.44 4.75
C TYR A 125 0.97 -6.76 5.77
N LYS A 126 0.93 -6.06 6.91
CA LYS A 126 -0.18 -6.22 7.88
C LYS A 126 -1.52 -5.93 7.23
N SER A 127 -1.64 -4.83 6.47
CA SER A 127 -2.86 -4.51 5.73
C SER A 127 -3.27 -5.62 4.77
N PHE A 128 -2.30 -6.16 4.01
CA PHE A 128 -2.53 -7.28 3.10
C PHE A 128 -2.98 -8.55 3.83
N SER A 129 -2.32 -8.94 4.91
CA SER A 129 -2.66 -10.17 5.65
C SER A 129 -4.05 -10.10 6.27
N VAL A 130 -4.49 -8.92 6.72
CA VAL A 130 -5.84 -8.73 7.26
C VAL A 130 -6.89 -8.75 6.12
N LEU A 131 -6.64 -8.07 5.00
CA LEU A 131 -7.57 -8.04 3.85
C LEU A 131 -7.68 -9.38 3.12
N CYS A 132 -6.55 -10.04 2.89
CA CYS A 132 -6.44 -11.15 1.93
C CYS A 132 -6.35 -12.54 2.59
N MET A 133 -6.82 -12.67 3.85
CA MET A 133 -6.86 -13.90 4.68
C MET A 133 -5.88 -14.99 4.22
N GLU A 134 -4.68 -15.01 4.78
CA GLU A 134 -3.66 -15.99 4.39
C GLU A 134 -4.16 -17.43 4.60
N ARG A 135 -4.38 -18.14 3.49
CA ARG A 135 -4.62 -19.59 3.47
C ARG A 135 -3.47 -20.26 2.73
N SER A 136 -3.05 -21.43 3.21
CA SER A 136 -1.97 -22.17 2.57
C SER A 136 -2.43 -22.76 1.23
N SER A 137 -1.51 -22.91 0.27
CA SER A 137 -1.82 -23.52 -1.03
C SER A 137 -2.37 -24.95 -0.90
N THR A 138 -1.99 -25.67 0.16
CA THR A 138 -2.52 -27.00 0.47
C THR A 138 -3.98 -26.98 0.92
N ASP A 139 -4.40 -25.94 1.65
CA ASP A 139 -5.79 -25.78 2.09
C ASP A 139 -6.73 -25.47 0.91
N ILE A 140 -6.21 -24.72 -0.08
CA ILE A 140 -6.95 -24.35 -1.30
C ILE A 140 -7.29 -25.59 -2.15
N LEU A 141 -6.40 -26.59 -2.19
CA LEU A 141 -6.57 -27.79 -3.01
C LEU A 141 -7.55 -28.81 -2.41
N GLN A 142 -7.70 -28.84 -1.08
CA GLN A 142 -8.58 -29.79 -0.37
C GLN A 142 -9.97 -29.22 -0.06
N MET A 143 -10.25 -27.97 -0.44
CA MET A 143 -11.49 -27.28 -0.08
C MET A 143 -12.71 -27.82 -0.84
N ASP A 144 -13.86 -27.83 -0.15
CA ASP A 144 -15.16 -28.08 -0.78
C ASP A 144 -15.49 -27.01 -1.84
N SER A 145 -16.27 -27.39 -2.86
CA SER A 145 -16.57 -26.50 -4.01
C SER A 145 -17.29 -25.22 -3.60
N GLY A 146 -18.21 -25.28 -2.61
CA GLY A 146 -18.92 -24.10 -2.12
C GLY A 146 -17.99 -23.13 -1.38
N LEU A 147 -17.12 -23.67 -0.54
CA LEU A 147 -16.14 -22.88 0.21
C LEU A 147 -15.10 -22.24 -0.71
N PHE A 148 -14.63 -22.96 -1.71
CA PHE A 148 -13.70 -22.47 -2.72
C PHE A 148 -14.28 -21.26 -3.47
N ASN A 149 -15.53 -21.35 -3.94
CA ASN A 149 -16.21 -20.24 -4.61
C ASN A 149 -16.28 -18.98 -3.73
N SER A 150 -16.72 -19.11 -2.49
CA SER A 150 -16.80 -17.98 -1.55
C SER A 150 -15.44 -17.34 -1.29
N MET A 151 -14.39 -18.16 -1.26
CA MET A 151 -13.02 -17.73 -1.03
C MET A 151 -12.48 -16.93 -2.22
N ILE A 152 -12.70 -17.39 -3.45
CA ILE A 152 -12.27 -16.70 -4.67
C ILE A 152 -12.95 -15.32 -4.79
N LYS A 153 -14.26 -15.24 -4.58
CA LYS A 153 -14.99 -13.97 -4.58
C LYS A 153 -14.44 -12.99 -3.54
N ARG A 154 -14.24 -13.46 -2.32
CA ARG A 154 -13.68 -12.65 -1.23
C ARG A 154 -12.29 -12.15 -1.55
N TRP A 155 -11.46 -13.00 -2.15
CA TRP A 155 -10.09 -12.67 -2.50
C TRP A 155 -10.02 -11.65 -3.65
N ASN A 156 -10.86 -11.79 -4.68
CA ASN A 156 -10.99 -10.78 -5.74
C ASN A 156 -11.41 -9.41 -5.19
N GLN A 157 -12.40 -9.38 -4.27
CA GLN A 157 -12.82 -8.14 -3.64
C GLN A 157 -11.71 -7.52 -2.78
N ALA A 158 -11.00 -8.34 -2.00
CA ALA A 158 -9.90 -7.90 -1.16
C ALA A 158 -8.74 -7.31 -1.99
N ILE A 159 -8.41 -7.92 -3.13
CA ILE A 159 -7.37 -7.42 -4.03
C ILE A 159 -7.76 -6.11 -4.67
N LYS A 160 -9.01 -5.99 -5.11
CA LYS A 160 -9.51 -4.73 -5.64
C LYS A 160 -9.31 -3.60 -4.63
N VAL A 161 -9.70 -3.81 -3.37
CA VAL A 161 -9.48 -2.84 -2.29
C VAL A 161 -7.99 -2.60 -2.05
N PHE A 162 -7.17 -3.65 -2.01
CA PHE A 162 -5.74 -3.51 -1.79
C PHE A 162 -5.04 -2.70 -2.89
N ILE A 163 -5.33 -2.97 -4.16
CA ILE A 163 -4.73 -2.24 -5.28
C ILE A 163 -5.24 -0.80 -5.33
N CYS A 164 -6.56 -0.59 -5.31
CA CYS A 164 -7.14 0.74 -5.49
C CYS A 164 -6.96 1.66 -4.28
N VAL A 165 -6.83 1.10 -3.07
CA VAL A 165 -6.73 1.91 -1.84
C VAL A 165 -5.34 1.82 -1.24
N CYS A 166 -4.86 0.62 -0.91
CA CYS A 166 -3.60 0.48 -0.17
C CYS A 166 -2.38 0.86 -1.02
N LEU A 167 -2.31 0.40 -2.28
CA LEU A 167 -1.18 0.74 -3.15
C LEU A 167 -1.21 2.21 -3.58
N THR A 168 -2.38 2.75 -3.91
CA THR A 168 -2.52 4.17 -4.27
C THR A 168 -2.17 5.09 -3.09
N ASN A 169 -2.60 4.76 -1.87
CA ASN A 169 -2.25 5.54 -0.69
C ASN A 169 -0.77 5.42 -0.34
N GLU A 170 -0.17 4.22 -0.45
CA GLU A 170 1.27 4.07 -0.24
C GLU A 170 2.07 4.85 -1.29
N ARG A 171 1.58 4.90 -2.53
CA ARG A 171 2.21 5.69 -3.59
C ARG A 171 2.17 7.18 -3.27
N SER A 172 0.99 7.71 -2.95
CA SER A 172 0.79 9.10 -2.54
C SER A 172 1.67 9.46 -1.35
N LEU A 173 1.72 8.58 -0.34
CA LEU A 173 2.52 8.79 0.86
C LEU A 173 4.03 8.85 0.57
N CYS A 174 4.52 7.96 -0.29
CA CYS A 174 5.91 7.97 -0.77
C CYS A 174 6.23 9.30 -1.47
N ASP A 175 5.33 9.77 -2.36
CA ASP A 175 5.48 11.04 -3.06
C ASP A 175 5.42 12.26 -2.13
N LEU A 176 4.60 12.23 -1.08
CA LEU A 176 4.47 13.30 -0.10
C LEU A 176 5.68 13.39 0.85
N ILE A 177 6.08 12.28 1.48
CA ILE A 177 7.16 12.25 2.48
C ILE A 177 8.53 12.40 1.81
N LEU A 178 8.75 11.70 0.70
CA LEU A 178 10.03 11.71 -0.02
C LEU A 178 10.03 12.73 -1.16
N GLY A 179 9.13 13.72 -1.17
CA GLY A 179 8.99 14.68 -2.28
C GLY A 179 10.26 15.45 -2.64
N GLY A 180 11.20 15.63 -1.69
CA GLY A 180 12.51 16.24 -1.94
C GLY A 180 13.52 15.32 -2.66
N TYR A 181 13.25 14.02 -2.74
CA TYR A 181 14.12 13.02 -3.35
C TYR A 181 13.88 12.94 -4.86
N SER A 182 14.84 12.35 -5.59
CA SER A 182 14.67 12.12 -7.02
C SER A 182 13.50 11.17 -7.31
N PRO A 183 12.80 11.33 -8.46
CA PRO A 183 11.72 10.41 -8.84
C PRO A 183 12.14 8.94 -8.83
N SER A 184 13.36 8.66 -9.30
CA SER A 184 13.95 7.31 -9.27
C SER A 184 14.09 6.75 -7.84
N ALA A 185 14.48 7.57 -6.86
CA ALA A 185 14.59 7.12 -5.47
C ALA A 185 13.22 6.82 -4.85
N ARG A 186 12.20 7.65 -5.11
CA ARG A 186 10.83 7.40 -4.65
C ARG A 186 10.23 6.14 -5.29
N ASN A 187 10.39 5.99 -6.60
CA ASN A 187 9.97 4.80 -7.33
C ASN A 187 10.66 3.54 -6.78
N SER A 188 11.98 3.60 -6.55
CA SER A 188 12.71 2.49 -5.94
C SER A 188 12.19 2.14 -4.54
N CYS A 189 11.86 3.13 -3.70
CA CYS A 189 11.28 2.86 -2.37
C CYS A 189 9.92 2.17 -2.48
N PHE A 190 9.04 2.70 -3.34
CA PHE A 190 7.71 2.13 -3.55
C PHE A 190 7.78 0.69 -4.06
N VAL A 191 8.63 0.41 -5.06
CA VAL A 191 8.82 -0.97 -5.56
C VAL A 191 9.36 -1.89 -4.48
N GLU A 192 10.34 -1.46 -3.68
CA GLU A 192 10.91 -2.27 -2.60
C GLU A 192 9.87 -2.61 -1.50
N ILE A 193 8.93 -1.69 -1.24
CA ILE A 193 7.82 -1.89 -0.29
C ILE A 193 6.80 -2.90 -0.83
N THR A 194 6.45 -2.80 -2.12
CA THR A 194 5.30 -3.49 -2.70
C THR A 194 5.61 -4.84 -3.34
N LYS A 195 6.83 -5.04 -3.85
CA LYS A 195 7.21 -6.20 -4.68
C LYS A 195 6.89 -7.56 -4.04
N ASP A 196 7.14 -7.70 -2.74
CA ASP A 196 6.98 -8.99 -2.05
C ASP A 196 5.49 -9.35 -1.90
N ILE A 197 4.63 -8.34 -1.71
CA ILE A 197 3.19 -8.52 -1.59
C ILE A 197 2.59 -8.82 -2.96
N ILE A 198 3.02 -8.10 -4.00
CA ILE A 198 2.61 -8.38 -5.39
C ILE A 198 3.02 -9.81 -5.77
N LEU A 199 4.24 -10.24 -5.45
CA LEU A 199 4.68 -11.62 -5.69
C LEU A 199 3.82 -12.63 -4.93
N LYS A 200 3.50 -12.37 -3.66
CA LYS A 200 2.63 -13.24 -2.85
C LYS A 200 1.23 -13.36 -3.44
N MET A 201 0.67 -12.25 -3.93
CA MET A 201 -0.59 -12.21 -4.65
C MET A 201 -0.53 -13.08 -5.92
N LEU A 202 0.49 -12.89 -6.77
CA LEU A 202 0.67 -13.68 -7.99
C LEU A 202 0.85 -15.18 -7.71
N ASN A 203 1.58 -15.53 -6.65
CA ASN A 203 1.74 -16.92 -6.23
C ASN A 203 0.41 -17.57 -5.84
N PHE A 204 -0.52 -16.83 -5.24
CA PHE A 204 -1.86 -17.32 -4.97
C PHE A 204 -2.65 -17.56 -6.27
N TYR A 205 -2.63 -16.61 -7.21
CA TYR A 205 -3.24 -16.81 -8.54
C TYR A 205 -2.68 -18.08 -9.22
N GLY A 206 -1.37 -18.31 -9.13
CA GLY A 206 -0.72 -19.52 -9.63
C GLY A 206 -1.12 -20.80 -8.87
N ALA A 207 -1.31 -20.74 -7.56
CA ALA A 207 -1.77 -21.88 -6.77
C ALA A 207 -3.22 -22.26 -7.12
N VAL A 208 -4.08 -21.26 -7.37
CA VAL A 208 -5.45 -21.49 -7.83
C VAL A 208 -5.44 -22.09 -9.23
N SER A 209 -4.55 -21.62 -10.12
CA SER A 209 -4.51 -22.07 -11.51
C SER A 209 -4.02 -23.50 -11.71
N THR A 210 -3.22 -24.01 -10.77
CA THR A 210 -2.68 -25.37 -10.78
C THR A 210 -3.62 -26.42 -10.18
N GLY A 211 -4.80 -26.00 -9.70
CA GLY A 211 -5.81 -26.89 -9.14
C GLY A 211 -6.43 -27.86 -10.16
N SER A 212 -7.04 -28.95 -9.67
CA SER A 212 -7.69 -29.97 -10.52
C SER A 212 -8.73 -29.36 -11.48
N PRO A 213 -8.70 -29.70 -12.78
CA PRO A 213 -9.59 -29.11 -13.78
C PRO A 213 -11.01 -29.66 -13.62
N LYS A 214 -11.82 -28.95 -12.83
CA LYS A 214 -13.28 -29.12 -12.77
C LYS A 214 -13.94 -27.94 -13.47
N PRO A 215 -15.05 -28.12 -14.19
CA PRO A 215 -15.72 -27.02 -14.91
C PRO A 215 -16.11 -25.85 -13.99
N GLU A 216 -16.47 -26.13 -12.73
CA GLU A 216 -16.75 -25.11 -11.71
C GLU A 216 -15.54 -24.24 -11.37
N LYS A 217 -14.32 -24.79 -11.46
CA LYS A 217 -13.07 -24.05 -11.20
C LYS A 217 -12.65 -23.19 -12.39
N LEU A 218 -13.03 -23.57 -13.61
CA LEU A 218 -12.73 -22.79 -14.82
C LEU A 218 -13.42 -21.42 -14.79
N PHE A 219 -14.73 -21.39 -14.49
CA PHE A 219 -15.45 -20.12 -14.39
C PHE A 219 -14.86 -19.21 -13.31
N ARG A 220 -14.43 -19.78 -12.17
CA ARG A 220 -13.79 -19.00 -11.09
C ARG A 220 -12.40 -18.49 -11.45
N MET A 221 -11.64 -19.25 -12.22
CA MET A 221 -10.39 -18.76 -12.79
C MET A 221 -10.63 -17.59 -13.75
N LEU A 222 -11.69 -17.64 -14.56
CA LEU A 222 -12.06 -16.54 -15.45
C LEU A 222 -12.49 -15.30 -14.64
N ASP A 223 -13.29 -15.47 -13.58
CA ASP A 223 -13.67 -14.38 -12.67
C ASP A 223 -12.42 -13.72 -12.03
N MET A 224 -11.42 -14.52 -11.65
CA MET A 224 -10.13 -14.03 -11.13
C MET A 224 -9.30 -13.30 -12.17
N TYR A 225 -9.26 -13.82 -13.39
CA TYR A 225 -8.55 -13.19 -14.50
C TYR A 225 -9.18 -11.85 -14.86
N GLU A 226 -10.51 -11.79 -14.98
CA GLU A 226 -11.25 -10.55 -15.27
C GLU A 226 -11.05 -9.51 -14.16
N GLY A 227 -11.15 -9.94 -12.89
CA GLY A 227 -10.88 -9.08 -11.74
C GLY A 227 -9.47 -8.49 -11.77
N LEU A 228 -8.45 -9.30 -12.08
CA LEU A 228 -7.08 -8.83 -12.20
C LEU A 228 -6.88 -7.93 -13.43
N TYR A 229 -7.46 -8.30 -14.57
CA TYR A 229 -7.37 -7.55 -15.83
C TYR A 229 -7.89 -6.12 -15.66
N ASN A 230 -9.01 -5.96 -14.96
CA ASN A 230 -9.60 -4.67 -14.66
C ASN A 230 -8.74 -3.80 -13.72
N LEU A 231 -7.77 -4.39 -13.01
CA LEU A 231 -6.87 -3.71 -12.08
C LEU A 231 -5.47 -3.45 -12.68
N ILE A 232 -5.20 -3.94 -13.89
CA ILE A 232 -3.93 -3.69 -14.59
C ILE A 232 -3.67 -2.20 -14.79
N PRO A 233 -4.65 -1.36 -15.21
CA PRO A 233 -4.41 0.08 -15.38
C PRO A 233 -3.98 0.76 -14.08
N GLU A 234 -4.65 0.47 -12.97
CA GLU A 234 -4.35 1.02 -11.64
C GLU A 234 -3.00 0.52 -11.13
N LEU A 235 -2.71 -0.77 -11.29
CA LEU A 235 -1.41 -1.33 -10.95
C LEU A 235 -0.30 -0.69 -11.79
N GLY A 236 -0.55 -0.45 -13.09
CA GLY A 236 0.35 0.26 -13.99
C GLY A 236 0.56 1.71 -13.55
N SER A 237 -0.51 2.42 -13.16
CA SER A 237 -0.40 3.77 -12.62
C SER A 237 0.36 3.82 -11.29
N CYS A 238 0.31 2.77 -10.46
CA CYS A 238 1.04 2.74 -9.21
C CYS A 238 2.51 2.32 -9.39
N VAL A 239 2.78 1.34 -10.26
CA VAL A 239 4.08 0.63 -10.36
C VAL A 239 4.92 1.10 -11.55
N LEU A 240 4.30 1.56 -12.65
CA LEU A 240 4.95 1.79 -13.95
C LEU A 240 5.00 3.27 -14.36
N THR A 241 4.92 4.21 -13.42
CA THR A 241 4.90 5.66 -13.75
C THR A 241 6.13 6.21 -14.49
N GLU A 242 7.21 5.44 -14.65
CA GLU A 242 8.35 5.85 -15.48
C GLU A 242 8.96 4.62 -16.17
N CYS A 243 8.47 4.32 -17.38
CA CYS A 243 9.26 3.72 -18.45
C CYS A 243 9.34 4.72 -19.60
#